data_AF-A0AAN8IK78-F1
#
_entry.id   AF-A0AAN8IK78-F1
#
_cell.length_a   1.000
_cell.length_b   1.000
_cell.length_c   1.000
_cell.angle_alpha   90.00
_cell.angle_beta   90.00
_cell.angle_gamma   90.00
#
_symmetry.space_group_name_H-M   'P 1'
#
loop_
_entity.id
_entity.type
_entity.pdbx_description
1 polymer ?
#
loop_
_entity_poly.entity_id
_entity_poly.type
_entity_poly.pdbx_seq_one_letter_code
_entity_poly.pdbx_strand_id
1 'polypeptide(L)'
;MGIAMSPLSNNSLFISYQRNPLPEYLQKGLNVSLSTDDPLQFHYTKEALMEEYSIAAQVWKLSSCDMCELARNSVLQSGFEDKVKIHWLGPHYQEEGVLGNDIHRTNVPDIRVSFRHEAHVDELCNLFRVQHLTNIE
;
A
#
# COMPACT_ATOMS: atom_id res chain seq x y z
N MET A 1 -10.77 -2.51 -0.95
CA MET A 1 -10.39 -2.24 -2.36
C MET A 1 -8.94 -1.81 -2.38
N GLY A 2 -8.13 -2.35 -3.29
CA GLY A 2 -6.73 -1.96 -3.49
C GLY A 2 -6.56 -1.07 -4.71
N ILE A 3 -5.56 -0.18 -4.68
CA ILE A 3 -5.25 0.74 -5.78
C ILE A 3 -3.79 0.55 -6.19
N ALA A 4 -3.58 0.06 -7.41
CA ALA A 4 -2.26 0.04 -8.04
C ALA A 4 -2.05 1.35 -8.81
N MET A 5 -0.93 2.03 -8.59
CA MET A 5 -0.61 3.32 -9.19
C MET A 5 0.75 3.27 -9.87
N SER A 6 0.86 3.96 -11.01
CA SER A 6 2.08 4.05 -11.82
C SER A 6 2.56 5.49 -11.95
N PRO A 7 3.30 6.00 -10.95
CA PRO A 7 3.71 7.39 -10.87
C PRO A 7 4.51 7.88 -12.08
N LEU A 8 5.40 7.07 -12.66
CA LEU A 8 6.18 7.50 -13.85
C LEU A 8 5.29 7.64 -15.08
N SER A 9 4.42 6.66 -15.34
CA SER A 9 3.40 6.76 -16.40
C SER A 9 2.50 7.99 -16.21
N ASN A 10 1.99 8.20 -14.99
CA ASN A 10 1.13 9.34 -14.67
C ASN A 10 1.86 10.68 -14.87
N ASN A 11 3.14 10.75 -14.54
CA ASN A 11 4.00 11.91 -14.78
C ASN A 11 4.17 12.24 -16.26
N SER A 12 4.31 11.22 -17.10
CA SER A 12 4.45 11.41 -18.54
C SER A 12 3.14 11.82 -19.22
N LEU A 13 1.98 11.46 -18.66
CA LEU A 13 0.69 11.59 -19.35
C LEU A 13 -0.25 12.66 -18.79
N PHE A 14 -0.34 12.83 -17.47
CA PHE A 14 -1.50 13.53 -16.86
C PHE A 14 -1.14 14.55 -15.77
N ILE A 15 -0.19 14.22 -14.89
CA ILE A 15 0.04 14.99 -13.66
C ILE A 15 1.50 14.95 -13.26
N SER A 16 2.10 16.07 -12.89
CA SER A 16 3.51 16.08 -12.46
C SER A 16 3.75 15.12 -11.28
N TYR A 17 4.91 14.46 -11.27
CA TYR A 17 5.26 13.40 -10.32
C TYR A 17 5.07 13.82 -8.86
N GLN A 18 5.43 15.06 -8.53
CA GLN A 18 5.30 15.64 -7.18
C GLN A 18 3.84 15.79 -6.73
N ARG A 19 2.90 15.88 -7.68
CA ARG A 19 1.46 16.02 -7.43
C ARG A 19 0.73 14.69 -7.52
N ASN A 20 1.44 13.58 -7.75
CA ASN A 20 0.82 12.25 -7.71
C ASN A 20 0.23 12.01 -6.31
N PRO A 21 -1.00 11.49 -6.19
CA PRO A 21 -1.69 11.33 -4.90
C PRO A 21 -1.19 10.14 -4.05
N LEU A 22 -0.35 9.25 -4.60
CA LEU A 22 0.11 8.05 -3.91
C LEU A 22 0.69 8.32 -2.52
N PRO A 23 1.59 9.31 -2.29
CA PRO A 23 2.14 9.57 -0.97
C PRO A 23 1.08 9.94 0.06
N GLU A 24 0.11 10.76 -0.35
CA GLU A 24 -1.01 11.17 0.50
C GLU A 24 -1.91 9.97 0.82
N TYR A 25 -2.18 9.11 -0.16
CA TYR A 25 -3.00 7.91 0.03
C TYR A 25 -2.32 6.91 0.96
N LEU A 26 -1.00 6.71 0.80
CA LEU A 26 -0.21 5.90 1.73
C LEU A 26 -0.23 6.51 3.13
N GLN A 27 -0.08 7.83 3.27
CA GLN A 27 -0.11 8.48 4.58
C GLN A 27 -1.45 8.27 5.28
N LYS A 28 -2.56 8.38 4.54
CA LYS A 28 -3.93 8.11 5.02
C LYS A 28 -4.24 6.63 5.28
N GLY A 29 -3.31 5.71 4.98
CA GLY A 29 -3.50 4.28 5.26
C GLY A 29 -4.36 3.55 4.23
N LEU A 30 -4.54 4.13 3.04
CA LEU A 30 -5.22 3.43 1.96
C LEU A 30 -4.39 2.24 1.46
N ASN A 31 -5.07 1.19 1.00
CA ASN A 31 -4.43 0.03 0.40
C ASN A 31 -3.92 0.37 -1.01
N VAL A 32 -2.74 0.99 -1.08
CA VAL A 32 -2.05 1.39 -2.31
C VAL A 32 -0.81 0.55 -2.57
N SER A 33 -0.46 0.38 -3.84
CA SER A 33 0.79 -0.23 -4.29
C SER A 33 1.34 0.47 -5.53
N LEU A 34 2.65 0.34 -5.76
CA LEU A 34 3.32 0.78 -6.98
C LEU A 34 3.18 -0.25 -8.11
N SER A 35 3.03 0.22 -9.34
CA SER A 35 2.98 -0.57 -10.57
C SER A 35 3.70 0.16 -11.71
N THR A 36 3.97 -0.51 -12.83
CA THR A 36 4.75 0.08 -13.94
C THR A 36 3.93 0.56 -15.14
N ASP A 37 2.68 0.13 -15.29
CA ASP A 37 1.84 0.38 -16.48
C ASP A 37 2.48 -0.18 -17.77
N ASP A 38 3.19 0.65 -18.56
CA ASP A 38 3.94 0.26 -19.76
C ASP A 38 5.47 0.42 -19.58
N PRO A 39 6.18 -0.60 -19.05
CA PRO A 39 7.64 -0.56 -18.82
C PRO A 39 8.46 -0.06 -20.02
N LEU A 40 8.14 -0.53 -21.22
CA LEU A 40 8.88 -0.20 -22.45
C LEU A 40 8.78 1.27 -22.85
N GLN A 41 7.70 1.94 -22.43
CA GLN A 41 7.44 3.33 -22.81
C GLN A 41 8.00 4.31 -21.76
N PHE A 42 7.91 3.97 -20.48
CA PHE A 42 8.14 4.93 -19.40
C PHE A 42 9.43 4.70 -18.59
N HIS A 43 10.08 3.55 -18.74
CA HIS A 43 11.22 3.16 -17.90
C HIS A 43 12.50 3.04 -18.73
N TYR A 44 13.63 3.42 -18.12
CA TYR A 44 14.93 3.38 -18.77
C TYR A 44 15.79 2.21 -18.31
N THR A 45 15.50 1.67 -17.13
CA THR A 45 16.25 0.55 -16.56
C THR A 45 15.67 -0.79 -16.99
N LYS A 46 16.46 -1.86 -16.84
CA LYS A 46 16.00 -3.23 -17.07
C LYS A 46 14.97 -3.69 -16.03
N GLU A 47 14.98 -3.09 -14.85
CA GLU A 47 14.15 -3.46 -13.71
C GLU A 47 13.12 -2.36 -13.45
N ALA A 48 12.14 -2.22 -14.36
CA ALA A 48 11.18 -1.12 -14.36
C ALA A 48 10.46 -0.91 -13.01
N LEU A 49 10.00 -1.98 -12.36
CA LEU A 49 9.35 -1.84 -11.05
C LEU A 49 10.32 -1.34 -9.97
N MET A 50 11.58 -1.78 -10.00
CA MET A 50 12.61 -1.30 -9.07
C MET A 50 12.92 0.18 -9.29
N GLU A 51 12.86 0.65 -10.54
CA GLU A 51 12.98 2.07 -10.87
C GLU A 51 11.83 2.90 -10.29
N GLU A 52 10.58 2.45 -10.37
CA GLU A 52 9.43 3.11 -9.70
C GLU A 52 9.67 3.24 -8.19
N TYR A 53 10.03 2.14 -7.53
CA TYR A 53 10.32 2.15 -6.09
C TYR A 53 11.49 3.08 -5.75
N SER A 54 12.56 3.07 -6.55
CA SER A 54 13.75 3.88 -6.31
C SER A 54 13.46 5.37 -6.44
N ILE A 55 12.72 5.78 -7.48
CA ILE A 55 12.36 7.17 -7.70
C ILE A 55 11.35 7.63 -6.64
N ALA A 56 10.33 6.82 -6.34
CA ALA A 56 9.36 7.11 -5.29
C ALA A 56 10.04 7.33 -3.93
N ALA A 57 10.97 6.44 -3.56
CA ALA A 57 11.72 6.56 -2.30
C ALA A 57 12.56 7.85 -2.25
N GLN A 58 13.25 8.19 -3.34
CA GLN A 58 14.09 9.39 -3.38
C GLN A 58 13.30 10.69 -3.40
N VAL A 59 12.21 10.75 -4.16
CA VAL A 59 11.41 11.97 -4.34
C VAL A 59 10.51 12.22 -3.13
N TRP A 60 9.81 11.18 -2.65
CA TRP A 60 8.85 11.30 -1.54
C TRP A 60 9.45 10.97 -0.17
N LYS A 61 10.76 10.68 -0.11
CA LYS A 61 11.49 10.38 1.14
C LYS A 61 10.89 9.20 1.90
N LEU A 62 10.45 8.18 1.18
CA LEU A 62 9.89 6.97 1.77
C LEU A 62 10.97 6.22 2.56
N SER A 63 10.61 5.79 3.76
CA SER A 63 11.45 4.91 4.57
C SER A 63 11.42 3.47 4.06
N SER A 64 12.30 2.62 4.59
CA SER A 64 12.25 1.18 4.32
C SER A 64 10.91 0.57 4.76
N CYS A 65 10.36 1.02 5.89
CA CYS A 65 9.06 0.61 6.37
C CYS A 65 7.95 0.93 5.36
N ASP A 66 7.96 2.13 4.78
CA ASP A 66 6.95 2.56 3.80
C ASP A 66 7.05 1.76 2.50
N MET A 67 8.28 1.51 2.02
CA MET A 67 8.51 0.67 0.84
C MET A 67 8.06 -0.77 1.07
N CYS A 68 8.38 -1.36 2.23
CA CYS A 68 7.93 -2.70 2.60
C CYS A 68 6.41 -2.78 2.75
N GLU A 69 5.75 -1.74 3.28
CA GLU A 69 4.30 -1.67 3.36
C GLU A 69 3.65 -1.65 1.97
N LEU A 70 4.17 -0.84 1.04
CA LEU A 70 3.72 -0.82 -0.36
C LEU A 70 3.92 -2.18 -1.05
N ALA A 71 5.07 -2.83 -0.83
CA ALA A 71 5.35 -4.15 -1.39
C ALA A 71 4.47 -5.25 -0.77
N ARG A 72 4.21 -5.21 0.54
CA ARG A 72 3.28 -6.12 1.20
C ARG A 72 1.87 -5.97 0.63
N ASN A 73 1.42 -4.73 0.45
CA ASN A 73 0.11 -4.44 -0.13
C ASN A 73 -0.02 -4.95 -1.56
N SER A 74 1.03 -4.85 -2.39
CA SER A 74 0.97 -5.36 -3.77
C SER A 74 0.74 -6.87 -3.82
N VAL A 75 1.37 -7.64 -2.92
CA VAL A 75 1.13 -9.10 -2.81
C VAL A 75 -0.29 -9.38 -2.32
N LEU A 76 -0.80 -8.62 -1.34
CA LEU A 76 -2.18 -8.77 -0.88
C LEU A 76 -3.19 -8.53 -2.01
N GLN A 77 -2.97 -7.47 -2.80
CA GLN A 77 -3.81 -7.08 -3.94
C GLN A 77 -3.70 -8.02 -5.15
N SER A 78 -2.60 -8.78 -5.25
CA SER A 78 -2.36 -9.67 -6.37
C SER A 78 -3.40 -10.80 -6.50
N GLY A 79 -3.49 -11.38 -7.69
CA GLY A 79 -4.30 -12.58 -7.97
C GLY A 79 -3.59 -13.90 -7.69
N PHE A 80 -2.47 -13.92 -6.96
CA PHE A 80 -1.75 -15.16 -6.68
C PHE A 80 -2.56 -16.12 -5.80
N GLU A 81 -2.31 -17.42 -5.98
CA GLU A 81 -2.88 -18.47 -5.14
C GLU A 81 -2.48 -18.30 -3.66
N ASP A 82 -3.34 -18.77 -2.77
CA ASP A 82 -3.17 -18.70 -1.32
C ASP A 82 -1.81 -19.27 -0.86
N LYS A 83 -1.37 -20.39 -1.43
CA LYS A 83 -0.07 -21.00 -1.11
C LYS A 83 1.11 -20.07 -1.36
N VAL A 84 1.05 -19.27 -2.43
CA VAL A 84 2.09 -18.30 -2.78
C VAL A 84 2.03 -17.11 -1.82
N LYS A 85 0.84 -16.63 -1.50
CA LYS A 85 0.66 -15.55 -0.51
C LYS A 85 1.12 -15.97 0.89
N ILE A 86 0.82 -17.19 1.33
CA ILE A 86 1.34 -17.76 2.59
C ILE A 86 2.87 -17.79 2.58
N HIS A 87 3.47 -18.19 1.47
CA HIS A 87 4.92 -18.22 1.35
C HIS A 87 5.56 -16.83 1.45
N TRP A 88 4.95 -15.78 0.89
CA TRP A 88 5.53 -14.43 0.93
C TRP A 88 5.10 -13.56 2.11
N LEU A 89 3.91 -13.78 2.67
CA LEU A 89 3.33 -12.93 3.72
C LEU A 89 3.26 -13.61 5.08
N GLY A 90 3.27 -14.94 5.11
CA GLY A 90 3.13 -15.74 6.32
C GLY A 90 1.82 -16.54 6.36
N PRO A 91 1.75 -17.58 7.22
CA PRO A 91 0.60 -18.49 7.30
C PRO A 91 -0.70 -17.81 7.76
N HIS A 92 -0.59 -16.71 8.49
CA HIS A 92 -1.73 -16.00 9.07
C HIS A 92 -2.09 -14.72 8.32
N TYR A 93 -1.63 -14.52 7.08
CA TYR A 93 -1.74 -13.24 6.38
C TYR A 93 -3.19 -12.71 6.19
N GLN A 94 -4.19 -13.58 6.35
CA GLN A 94 -5.62 -13.25 6.26
C GLN A 94 -6.19 -12.66 7.56
N GLU A 95 -5.49 -12.82 8.68
CA GLU A 95 -5.89 -12.24 9.96
C GLU A 95 -5.73 -10.71 9.95
N GLU A 96 -6.55 -10.03 10.75
CA GLU A 96 -6.48 -8.58 10.86
C GLU A 96 -5.39 -8.11 11.83
N GLY A 97 -4.92 -6.87 11.63
CA GLY A 97 -3.93 -6.25 12.49
C GLY A 97 -2.60 -6.99 12.52
N VAL A 98 -1.94 -6.96 13.68
CA VAL A 98 -0.59 -7.52 13.87
C VAL A 98 -0.57 -9.05 13.68
N LEU A 99 -1.67 -9.74 13.99
CA LEU A 99 -1.76 -11.20 13.85
C LEU A 99 -1.58 -11.65 12.39
N GLY A 100 -1.96 -10.80 11.43
CA GLY A 100 -1.78 -11.04 10.00
C GLY A 100 -0.44 -10.59 9.42
N ASN A 101 0.53 -10.26 10.26
CA ASN A 101 1.85 -9.81 9.83
C ASN A 101 2.95 -10.73 10.35
N ASP A 102 3.68 -11.35 9.43
CA ASP A 102 4.95 -12.01 9.74
C ASP A 102 6.11 -11.08 9.34
N ILE A 103 6.66 -10.34 10.32
CA ILE A 103 7.74 -9.38 10.09
C ILE A 103 8.97 -10.00 9.42
N HIS A 104 9.24 -11.30 9.63
CA HIS A 104 10.38 -11.97 9.03
C HIS A 104 10.21 -12.19 7.52
N ARG A 105 8.98 -12.07 7.01
CA ARG A 105 8.67 -12.19 5.59
C ARG A 105 8.34 -10.85 4.95
N THR A 106 7.57 -10.01 5.63
CA THR A 106 7.08 -8.73 5.09
C THR A 106 8.06 -7.58 5.35
N ASN A 107 8.90 -7.69 6.38
CA ASN A 107 9.76 -6.62 6.88
C ASN A 107 9.00 -5.33 7.27
N VAL A 108 7.68 -5.43 7.49
CA VAL A 108 6.86 -4.34 8.02
C VAL A 108 6.80 -4.50 9.54
N PRO A 109 7.25 -3.50 10.32
CA PRO A 109 7.19 -3.55 11.78
C PRO A 109 5.75 -3.69 12.30
N ASP A 110 5.56 -4.52 13.31
CA ASP A 110 4.22 -4.74 13.91
C ASP A 110 3.60 -3.43 14.44
N ILE A 111 4.41 -2.50 14.95
CA ILE A 111 3.92 -1.19 15.38
C ILE A 111 3.28 -0.39 14.23
N ARG A 112 3.79 -0.52 12.99
CA ARG A 112 3.19 0.11 11.81
C ARG A 112 1.83 -0.52 11.53
N VAL A 113 1.75 -1.85 11.58
CA VAL A 113 0.51 -2.59 11.31
C VAL A 113 -0.55 -2.32 12.39
N SER A 114 -0.15 -2.30 13.67
CA SER A 114 -1.02 -1.96 14.80
C SER A 114 -1.62 -0.58 14.62
N PHE A 115 -0.77 0.43 14.34
CA PHE A 115 -1.23 1.79 14.11
C PHE A 115 -2.24 1.90 12.96
N ARG A 116 -1.99 1.22 11.82
CA ARG A 116 -2.93 1.18 10.68
C ARG A 116 -4.27 0.57 11.08
N HIS A 117 -4.23 -0.54 11.81
CA HIS A 117 -5.43 -1.26 12.22
C HIS A 117 -6.25 -0.44 13.24
N GLU A 118 -5.61 0.11 14.27
CA GLU A 118 -6.25 0.95 15.27
C GLU A 118 -6.91 2.18 14.64
N ALA A 119 -6.18 2.91 13.78
CA ALA A 119 -6.73 4.07 13.09
C ALA A 119 -7.95 3.71 12.22
N HIS A 120 -7.90 2.59 11.51
CA HIS A 120 -9.02 2.13 10.68
C HIS A 120 -10.24 1.74 11.53
N VAL A 121 -10.04 1.02 12.64
CA VAL A 121 -11.12 0.66 13.56
C VAL A 121 -11.74 1.92 14.19
N ASP A 122 -10.93 2.91 14.58
CA ASP A 122 -11.40 4.18 15.11
C ASP A 122 -12.25 4.95 14.07
N GLU A 123 -11.81 5.00 12.81
CA GLU A 123 -12.57 5.62 11.72
C GLU A 123 -13.92 4.92 11.50
N LEU A 124 -13.94 3.59 11.46
CA LEU A 124 -15.18 2.81 11.34
C LEU A 124 -16.12 3.05 12.52
N CYS A 125 -15.59 3.04 13.75
CA CYS A 125 -16.36 3.33 14.95
C CYS A 125 -17.01 4.72 14.87
N ASN A 126 -16.27 5.74 14.42
CA ASN A 126 -16.80 7.08 14.26
C ASN A 126 -17.92 7.15 13.20
N LEU A 127 -17.73 6.51 12.04
CA LEU A 127 -18.72 6.49 10.98
C LEU A 127 -20.04 5.84 11.41
N PHE A 128 -19.97 4.64 12.01
CA PHE A 128 -21.18 3.90 12.41
C PHE A 128 -21.84 4.47 13.66
N ARG A 129 -21.08 5.07 14.58
CA ARG A 129 -21.65 5.79 15.73
C ARG A 129 -22.45 7.01 15.28
N VAL A 130 -21.97 7.77 14.30
CA VAL A 130 -22.68 8.92 13.75
C VAL A 130 -23.93 8.49 12.99
N GLN A 131 -23.87 7.42 12.19
CA GLN A 131 -25.06 6.89 11.49
C GLN A 131 -26.18 6.50 12.46
N HIS A 132 -25.85 5.97 13.63
CA HIS A 132 -26.85 5.60 14.61
C HIS A 132 -27.55 6.83 15.22
N LEU A 133 -26.87 7.98 15.33
CA LEU A 133 -27.46 9.23 15.80
C LEU A 133 -28.34 9.89 14.73
N THR A 134 -27.92 9.86 13.46
CA THR A 134 -28.70 10.44 12.35
C THR A 134 -29.95 9.64 11.99
N ASN A 135 -30.02 8.36 12.36
CA ASN A 135 -31.19 7.51 12.14
C ASN A 135 -32.21 7.55 13.30
N ILE A 136 -31.94 8.32 14.37
CA ILE A 136 -32.84 8.51 15.52
C ILE A 136 -33.58 9.87 15.46
N GLU A 137 -33.23 10.74 14.51
CA GLU A 137 -34.00 11.95 14.15
C GLU A 137 -34.96 11.68 12.98
#